data_AF-A0A183NI40-F1
#
_entry.id   AF-A0A183NI40-F1
#
_cell.length_a   1.000
_cell.length_b   1.000
_cell.length_c   1.000
_cell.angle_alpha   90.00
_cell.angle_beta   90.00
_cell.angle_gamma   90.00
#
_symmetry.space_group_name_H-M   'P 1'
#
loop_
_entity.id
_entity.type
_entity.pdbx_description
1 polymer ?
#
loop_
_entity_poly.entity_id
_entity_poly.type
_entity_poly.pdbx_seq_one_letter_code
_entity_poly.pdbx_strand_id
1 'polypeptide(L)'
;MLKEACRSTPSDREFDHRRRLLHNEIEQSLRKDRESQRSERANELEAAAASVSCRKLFQFIQPNGSKNSGVSETICEDDGTRITNVVLDDGQFDWFAAPTTSIRLPCPPWPVTTDPPNEAEV
;
A
#
# COMPACT_ATOMS: atom_id res chain seq x y z
N MET A 1 1.98 1.01 -33.99
CA MET A 1 1.38 1.57 -35.22
C MET A 1 0.46 2.77 -34.97
N LEU A 2 -0.59 2.68 -34.14
CA LEU A 2 -1.57 3.78 -33.95
C LEU A 2 -0.96 5.11 -33.44
N LYS A 3 -0.07 5.07 -32.44
CA LYS A 3 0.58 6.28 -31.87
C LYS A 3 1.45 7.04 -32.86
N GLU A 4 1.92 6.38 -33.91
CA GLU A 4 2.72 6.96 -34.98
C GLU A 4 1.83 7.60 -36.05
N ALA A 5 0.69 6.97 -36.36
CA ALA A 5 -0.33 7.54 -37.26
C ALA A 5 -0.92 8.87 -36.75
N CYS A 6 -1.03 9.06 -35.43
CA CYS A 6 -1.45 10.35 -34.85
C CYS A 6 -0.43 11.47 -35.04
N ARG A 7 0.87 11.16 -35.10
CA ARG A 7 1.92 12.18 -35.33
C ARG A 7 2.04 12.57 -36.80
N SER A 8 1.65 11.67 -37.70
CA SER A 8 1.74 11.89 -39.15
C SER A 8 0.47 12.51 -39.77
N THR A 9 -0.57 12.78 -38.97
CA THR A 9 -1.80 13.41 -39.49
C THR A 9 -1.61 14.92 -39.62
N PRO A 10 -1.77 15.51 -40.82
CA PRO A 10 -1.65 16.95 -41.01
C PRO A 10 -2.63 17.73 -40.12
N SER A 11 -2.25 18.94 -39.72
CA SER A 11 -3.06 19.80 -38.84
C SER A 11 -4.24 20.50 -39.54
N ASP A 12 -4.44 20.24 -40.83
CA ASP A 12 -5.49 20.87 -41.63
C ASP A 12 -6.90 20.38 -41.22
N ARG A 13 -7.91 21.26 -41.34
CA ARG A 13 -9.29 21.05 -40.86
C ARG A 13 -9.94 19.80 -41.43
N GLU A 14 -9.58 19.43 -42.66
CA GLU A 14 -10.09 18.24 -43.33
C GLU A 14 -9.68 16.94 -42.60
N PHE A 15 -8.60 16.95 -41.82
CA PHE A 15 -8.09 15.80 -41.08
C PHE A 15 -8.50 15.79 -39.60
N ASP A 16 -9.14 16.86 -39.10
CA ASP A 16 -9.51 16.98 -37.69
C ASP A 16 -10.44 15.87 -37.21
N HIS A 17 -11.34 15.41 -38.08
CA HIS A 17 -12.24 14.30 -37.75
C HIS A 17 -11.46 12.98 -37.63
N ARG A 18 -10.56 12.69 -38.58
CA ARG A 18 -9.72 11.49 -38.55
C ARG A 18 -8.76 11.49 -37.36
N ARG A 19 -8.16 12.64 -37.03
CA ARG A 19 -7.26 12.79 -35.87
C ARG A 19 -8.00 12.55 -34.55
N ARG A 20 -9.24 13.05 -34.41
CA ARG A 20 -10.11 12.78 -33.25
C ARG A 20 -10.46 11.30 -33.13
N LEU A 21 -10.80 10.65 -34.23
CA LEU A 21 -11.13 9.22 -34.23
C LEU A 21 -9.93 8.38 -33.76
N LEU A 22 -8.75 8.62 -34.33
CA LEU A 22 -7.51 7.93 -33.96
C LEU A 22 -7.12 8.18 -32.50
N HIS A 23 -7.26 9.42 -32.02
CA HIS A 23 -7.01 9.74 -30.61
C HIS A 23 -7.92 8.94 -29.68
N ASN A 24 -9.22 8.90 -29.98
CA ASN A 24 -10.19 8.14 -29.19
C ASN A 24 -9.88 6.63 -29.22
N GLU A 25 -9.51 6.08 -30.38
CA GLU A 25 -9.13 4.67 -30.50
C GLU A 25 -7.91 4.31 -29.64
N ILE A 26 -6.88 5.16 -29.66
CA ILE A 26 -5.70 4.99 -28.80
C ILE A 26 -6.07 5.08 -27.34
N GLU A 27 -6.87 6.07 -26.96
CA GLU A 27 -7.29 6.25 -25.57
C GLU A 27 -8.07 5.03 -25.06
N GLN A 28 -8.99 4.50 -25.87
CA GLN A 28 -9.75 3.29 -25.53
C GLN A 28 -8.84 2.06 -25.42
N SER A 29 -7.88 1.89 -26.33
CA SER A 29 -6.92 0.79 -26.26
C SER A 29 -6.04 0.88 -25.02
N LEU A 30 -5.52 2.07 -24.69
CA LEU A 30 -4.71 2.28 -23.48
C LEU A 30 -5.50 2.07 -22.20
N ARG A 31 -6.77 2.47 -22.19
CA ARG A 31 -7.67 2.25 -21.06
C ARG A 31 -7.86 0.75 -20.81
N LYS A 32 -8.15 -0.01 -21.86
CA LYS A 32 -8.29 -1.47 -21.79
C LYS A 32 -7.00 -2.16 -21.33
N ASP A 33 -5.86 -1.78 -21.90
CA ASP A 33 -4.55 -2.33 -21.54
C ASP A 33 -4.22 -2.08 -20.06
N ARG A 34 -4.46 -0.85 -19.59
CA ARG A 34 -4.26 -0.49 -18.18
C ARG A 34 -5.24 -1.19 -17.24
N GLU A 35 -6.46 -1.43 -17.69
CA GLU A 35 -7.46 -2.19 -16.93
C GLU A 35 -7.07 -3.68 -16.84
N SER A 36 -6.65 -4.30 -17.95
CA SER A 36 -6.13 -5.67 -17.93
C SER A 36 -4.89 -5.80 -17.04
N GLN A 37 -3.96 -4.85 -17.13
CA GLN A 37 -2.77 -4.83 -16.29
C GLN A 37 -3.13 -4.69 -14.80
N ARG A 38 -4.13 -3.86 -14.47
CA ARG A 38 -4.62 -3.73 -13.09
C ARG A 38 -5.26 -5.03 -12.60
N SER A 39 -6.08 -5.67 -13.41
CA SER A 39 -6.75 -6.92 -13.06
C SER A 39 -5.75 -8.07 -12.87
N GLU A 40 -4.75 -8.18 -13.75
CA GLU A 40 -3.68 -9.17 -13.62
C GLU A 40 -2.90 -8.96 -12.31
N ARG A 41 -2.47 -7.72 -12.03
CA ARG A 41 -1.80 -7.36 -10.77
C ARG A 41 -2.65 -7.66 -9.52
N ALA A 42 -3.98 -7.47 -9.61
CA ALA A 42 -4.90 -7.78 -8.51
C ALA A 42 -5.00 -9.30 -8.27
N ASN A 43 -5.11 -10.09 -9.33
CA ASN A 43 -5.13 -11.55 -9.24
C ASN A 43 -3.82 -12.10 -8.65
N GLU A 44 -2.67 -11.53 -9.04
CA GLU A 44 -1.37 -11.90 -8.45
C GLU A 44 -1.30 -11.57 -6.96
N LEU A 45 -1.83 -10.40 -6.56
CA LEU A 45 -1.89 -9.99 -5.16
C LEU A 45 -2.78 -10.95 -4.35
N GLU A 46 -3.95 -11.32 -4.88
CA GLU A 46 -4.87 -12.28 -4.26
C GLU A 46 -4.23 -13.67 -4.13
N ALA A 47 -3.53 -14.15 -5.16
CA ALA A 47 -2.80 -15.42 -5.10
C ALA A 47 -1.66 -15.38 -4.06
N ALA A 48 -0.95 -14.26 -3.95
CA ALA A 48 0.07 -14.06 -2.92
C ALA A 48 -0.53 -14.05 -1.51
N ALA A 49 -1.71 -13.45 -1.35
CA ALA A 49 -2.47 -13.44 -0.10
C ALA A 49 -2.90 -14.86 0.29
N ALA A 50 -3.47 -15.62 -0.64
CA ALA A 50 -3.87 -17.01 -0.43
C ALA A 50 -2.67 -17.94 -0.15
N SER A 51 -1.50 -17.62 -0.69
CA SER A 51 -0.26 -18.39 -0.51
C SER A 51 0.36 -18.27 0.90
N VAL A 52 -0.23 -17.50 1.84
CA VAL A 52 0.31 -17.21 3.19
C VAL A 52 1.78 -16.73 3.13
N SER A 53 2.17 -16.13 2.00
CA SER A 53 3.56 -15.73 1.75
C SER A 53 3.72 -14.24 2.03
N CYS A 54 3.95 -13.92 3.32
CA CYS A 54 4.14 -12.55 3.78
C CYS A 54 5.24 -11.80 3.02
N ARG A 55 6.29 -12.50 2.57
CA ARG A 55 7.39 -11.92 1.78
C ARG A 55 6.91 -11.44 0.39
N LYS A 56 6.06 -12.22 -0.30
CA LYS A 56 5.51 -11.82 -1.61
C LYS A 56 4.52 -10.67 -1.46
N LEU A 57 3.67 -10.70 -0.44
CA LEU A 57 2.78 -9.60 -0.09
C LEU A 57 3.56 -8.30 0.17
N PHE A 58 4.62 -8.37 0.97
CA PHE A 58 5.45 -7.21 1.28
C PHE A 58 6.09 -6.61 0.02
N GLN A 59 6.61 -7.45 -0.89
CA GLN A 59 7.17 -7.00 -2.17
C GLN A 59 6.12 -6.34 -3.08
N PHE A 60 4.85 -6.73 -2.97
CA PHE A 60 3.74 -6.10 -3.70
C PHE A 60 3.33 -4.75 -3.11
N ILE A 61 3.38 -4.62 -1.78
CA ILE A 61 2.98 -3.40 -1.07
C ILE A 61 4.08 -2.34 -1.12
N GLN A 62 5.36 -2.71 -1.01
CA GLN A 62 6.49 -1.78 -0.91
C GLN A 62 6.60 -0.74 -2.05
N PRO A 63 6.32 -1.06 -3.34
CA PRO A 63 6.35 -0.09 -4.43
C PRO A 63 5.15 0.87 -4.43
N ASN A 64 4.01 0.43 -3.86
CA ASN A 64 2.72 1.14 -3.89
C ASN A 64 2.39 1.85 -2.58
N GLY A 65 3.05 1.48 -1.49
CA GLY A 65 2.94 2.15 -0.20
C GLY A 65 3.49 3.56 -0.33
N SER A 66 2.71 4.54 0.11
CA SER A 66 3.21 5.90 0.29
C SER A 66 4.50 5.84 1.09
N LYS A 67 5.62 6.11 0.43
CA LYS A 67 6.92 6.28 1.06
C LYS A 67 6.82 7.62 1.80
N ASN A 68 6.13 7.62 2.94
CA ASN A 68 6.10 8.77 3.84
C ASN A 68 7.54 8.93 4.34
N SER A 69 8.36 9.65 3.60
CA SER A 69 9.66 10.10 4.07
C SER A 69 9.39 11.05 5.23
N GLY A 70 9.63 10.58 6.44
CA GLY A 70 9.97 11.45 7.56
C GLY A 70 8.85 12.33 8.09
N VAL A 71 7.76 11.73 8.59
CA VAL A 71 7.10 12.30 9.76
C VAL A 71 7.34 11.33 10.91
N SER A 72 8.53 11.37 11.47
CA SER A 72 8.67 11.02 12.88
C SER A 72 8.09 12.20 13.64
N GLU A 73 6.80 12.12 13.94
CA GLU A 73 6.25 12.88 15.05
C GLU A 73 7.14 12.58 16.25
N THR A 74 7.90 13.57 16.70
CA THR A 74 8.82 13.37 17.81
C THR A 74 8.00 13.43 19.07
N ILE A 75 7.70 12.23 19.56
CA ILE A 75 7.00 12.04 20.83
C ILE A 75 7.90 12.62 21.91
N CYS A 76 7.39 13.61 22.62
CA CYS A 76 8.01 14.13 23.83
C CYS A 76 7.21 13.59 25.02
N GLU A 77 7.90 13.28 26.12
CA GLU A 77 7.24 13.07 27.42
C GLU A 77 6.61 14.39 27.92
N ASP A 78 5.75 14.33 28.93
CA ASP A 78 5.04 15.52 29.44
C ASP A 78 5.99 16.60 29.99
N ASP A 79 7.18 16.17 30.45
CA ASP A 79 8.26 17.02 30.94
C ASP A 79 9.03 17.74 29.81
N GLY A 80 8.67 17.46 28.55
CA GLY A 80 9.31 18.01 27.36
C GLY A 80 10.55 17.23 26.89
N THR A 81 10.91 16.12 27.53
CA THR A 81 12.03 15.28 27.12
C THR A 81 11.69 14.55 25.82
N ARG A 82 12.48 14.79 24.77
CA ARG A 82 12.26 14.18 23.45
C ARG A 82 12.61 12.71 23.50
N ILE A 83 11.64 11.83 23.26
CA ILE A 83 11.86 10.39 23.12
C ILE A 83 12.51 10.16 21.77
N THR A 84 13.84 10.07 21.75
CA THR A 84 14.57 9.66 20.56
C THR A 84 14.52 8.14 20.44
N ASN A 85 14.14 7.61 19.27
CA ASN A 85 14.49 6.23 18.93
C ASN A 85 16.00 6.14 19.07
N VAL A 86 16.47 5.27 19.96
CA VAL A 86 17.89 4.93 20.07
C VAL A 86 18.35 4.56 18.66
N VAL A 87 19.28 5.32 18.12
CA VAL A 87 19.89 5.03 16.82
C VAL A 87 20.56 3.67 16.97
N LEU A 88 19.96 2.66 16.34
CA LEU A 88 20.61 1.39 16.10
C LEU A 88 21.68 1.68 15.05
N ASP A 89 22.89 1.99 15.50
CA ASP A 89 24.04 2.11 14.63
C ASP A 89 24.24 0.79 13.86
N ASP A 90 24.52 0.94 12.57
CA ASP A 90 24.71 -0.07 11.54
C ASP A 90 25.38 -1.38 12.01
N GLY A 91 24.56 -2.38 12.35
CA GLY A 91 25.10 -3.69 12.67
C GLY A 91 24.05 -4.73 13.05
N GLN A 92 23.54 -5.43 12.04
CA GLN A 92 22.93 -6.76 12.16
C GLN A 92 21.61 -6.85 12.94
N PHE A 93 20.50 -6.88 12.18
CA PHE A 93 19.17 -7.23 12.65
C PHE A 93 19.12 -8.75 12.94
N ASP A 94 19.61 -9.18 14.10
CA ASP A 94 19.37 -10.53 14.60
C ASP A 94 17.96 -10.61 15.17
N TRP A 95 17.10 -11.35 14.47
CA TRP A 95 15.78 -11.70 14.96
C TRP A 95 15.94 -12.56 16.22
N PHE A 96 15.58 -11.96 17.37
CA PHE A 96 15.39 -12.56 18.69
C PHE A 96 16.66 -12.89 19.51
N ALA A 97 16.98 -11.97 20.44
CA ALA A 97 17.22 -12.37 21.82
C ALA A 97 16.32 -11.50 22.72
N ALA A 98 15.36 -12.14 23.40
CA ALA A 98 14.49 -11.44 24.33
C ALA A 98 15.32 -10.77 25.44
N PRO A 99 15.04 -9.51 25.83
CA PRO A 99 15.69 -8.90 26.97
C PRO A 99 15.37 -9.72 28.23
N THR A 100 16.40 -10.14 28.95
CA THR A 100 16.29 -10.89 30.22
C THR A 100 15.59 -10.11 31.34
N THR A 101 15.29 -8.83 31.15
CA THR A 101 14.60 -8.01 32.14
C THR A 101 13.12 -7.90 31.81
N SER A 102 12.35 -8.89 32.26
CA SER A 102 10.89 -8.82 32.31
C SER A 102 10.48 -7.80 33.36
N ILE A 103 10.23 -6.55 32.94
CA ILE A 103 9.53 -5.58 33.78
C ILE A 103 8.06 -6.00 33.77
N ARG A 104 7.67 -6.77 34.79
CA ARG A 104 6.30 -7.23 34.99
C ARG A 104 5.44 -6.04 35.42
N LEU A 105 4.95 -5.27 34.46
CA LEU A 105 3.86 -4.33 34.69
C LEU A 105 2.64 -5.15 35.15
N PRO A 106 1.98 -4.80 36.27
CA PRO A 106 0.75 -5.47 36.68
C PRO A 106 -0.35 -5.15 35.67
N CYS A 107 -0.76 -6.15 34.88
CA CYS A 107 -1.94 -6.04 34.02
C CYS A 107 -3.18 -5.95 34.92
N PRO A 108 -3.95 -4.85 34.90
CA PRO A 108 -5.25 -4.85 35.56
C PRO A 108 -6.15 -5.91 34.89
N PRO A 109 -6.96 -6.65 35.67
CA PRO A 109 -7.92 -7.59 35.10
C PRO A 109 -8.93 -6.81 34.27
N TRP A 110 -9.02 -7.14 32.97
CA TRP A 110 -10.05 -6.61 32.09
C TRP A 110 -11.42 -7.06 32.62
N PRO A 111 -12.41 -6.17 32.78
CA PRO A 111 -13.77 -6.58 33.09
C PRO A 111 -14.34 -7.28 31.86
N VAL A 112 -14.24 -8.60 31.85
CA VAL A 112 -14.96 -9.45 30.90
C VAL A 112 -16.36 -9.63 31.47
N THR A 113 -17.35 -8.99 30.87
CA THR A 113 -18.76 -9.31 31.13
C THR A 113 -19.01 -10.73 30.60
N THR A 114 -19.22 -11.66 31.52
CA THR A 114 -19.54 -13.07 31.23
C THR A 114 -21.05 -13.31 31.12
N ASP A 115 -21.85 -12.24 31.06
CA ASP A 115 -23.29 -12.38 30.90
C ASP A 115 -23.59 -12.96 29.51
N PRO A 116 -24.47 -13.97 29.43
CA PRO A 116 -24.91 -14.49 28.14
C PRO A 116 -25.61 -13.38 27.34
N PRO A 117 -25.43 -13.35 26.00
CA PRO A 117 -26.10 -12.38 25.15
C PRO A 117 -27.63 -12.51 25.33
N ASN A 118 -28.24 -11.40 25.70
CA ASN A 118 -29.68 -11.23 25.86
C ASN A 118 -30.38 -11.43 24.49
N GLU A 119 -31.42 -12.27 24.43
CA GLU A 119 -32.23 -12.52 23.22
C GLU A 119 -33.02 -11.29 22.72
N ALA A 120 -32.97 -10.14 23.40
CA ALA A 120 -33.63 -8.90 22.97
C ALA A 120 -32.80 -8.04 22.00
N GLU A 121 -31.59 -8.45 21.62
CA GLU A 121 -30.82 -7.85 20.53
C GLU A 121 -30.69 -8.83 19.36
N VAL A 122 -31.81 -9.09 18.66
CA VAL A 122 -31.85 -9.63 17.30
C VAL A 122 -32.27 -8.52 16.34
#